data_AF-D8PQT5-F1
#
_entry.id   AF-D8PQT5-F1
#
_cell.length_a   1.000
_cell.length_b   1.000
_cell.length_c   1.000
_cell.angle_alpha   90.00
_cell.angle_beta   90.00
_cell.angle_gamma   90.00
#
_symmetry.space_group_name_H-M   'P 1'
#
loop_
_entity.id
_entity.type
_entity.pdbx_description
1 polymer ?
#
loop_
_entity_poly.entity_id
_entity_poly.type
_entity_poly.pdbx_seq_one_letter_code
_entity_poly.pdbx_strand_id
1 'polypeptide(L)'
;MNLAIQTPPLSTRRLTSFTTSSVLRTRIVLKRKHPFTELIPTPPSRGDYTSISPQERAIIIRSIRTYAAIVDSKYNRSRIVWQTVEKYWQHVWSWIDFLHRRPNPDSIRVVIAIFDGLTQNTEHPPVRGLLLSQPNAIAILVDCWFRLPRQADILNIKPWMALIPLTQAISAIYCDLDDEAMDFIIERELYRGARGSGRRLFRHIATIIRTLIDLPLEQEHGALVTVVELASALFAEGNNPYLQPQPMPRSMVRAAVQLVRKDAGSKFEILAQAACFFLHMTWEEMDLRPMLWSLKEGLLPHILRMKDPELRKDQPAELLKLIHIGLAHRRVLRMFWKVYERDRKEIENAPWKPKQFTEMLKRAERNRETYEELLPTWRGTEGYCHNPETLYQCPCKTSYYCSIECQRADWDIHKDDCHMWQWYKFEETEHPRPSPMFNQRDMEYIQAISREYIDALDDVTEKAEEVEPGLDRTVRLAVSWCHGEPSHHVLKTTIPKRKTVILTAAVMMGQELVLVTLPTLTIRLRDEGDPSDSEAWSDAMWYEDDGEDDDEGMSGEDG
;
A
#
# COMPACT_ATOMS: atom_id res chain seq x y z
N MET A 1 -7.02 17.27 1.85
CA MET A 1 -5.82 17.97 1.34
C MET A 1 -5.96 17.94 -0.18
N ASN A 2 -6.56 18.98 -0.77
CA ASN A 2 -6.77 19.02 -2.22
C ASN A 2 -5.43 19.32 -2.88
N LEU A 3 -4.67 18.26 -3.18
CA LEU A 3 -3.69 18.31 -4.26
C LEU A 3 -4.50 18.56 -5.54
N ALA A 4 -4.85 19.82 -5.79
CA ALA A 4 -5.28 20.27 -7.09
C ALA A 4 -4.05 20.19 -7.99
N ILE A 5 -3.68 18.96 -8.35
CA ILE A 5 -2.74 18.69 -9.43
C ILE A 5 -3.41 19.36 -10.62
N GLN A 6 -2.90 20.54 -10.99
CA GLN A 6 -3.25 21.15 -12.27
C GLN A 6 -2.69 20.20 -13.31
N THR A 7 -3.45 19.14 -13.62
CA THR A 7 -3.15 18.28 -14.74
C THR A 7 -3.06 19.21 -15.92
N PRO A 8 -1.91 19.28 -16.62
CA PRO A 8 -1.82 20.10 -17.82
C PRO A 8 -3.03 19.74 -18.70
N PRO A 9 -3.71 20.70 -19.35
CA PRO A 9 -4.87 20.42 -20.16
C PRO A 9 -4.45 19.43 -21.25
N LEU A 10 -4.61 18.14 -20.96
CA LEU A 10 -4.32 17.06 -21.88
C LEU A 10 -5.31 17.30 -23.01
N SER A 11 -4.78 17.64 -24.18
CA SER A 11 -5.57 17.67 -25.40
C SER A 11 -6.14 16.27 -25.59
N THR A 12 -7.35 16.04 -25.07
CA THR A 12 -8.04 14.77 -25.08
C THR A 12 -8.42 14.46 -26.52
N ARG A 13 -7.50 13.80 -27.22
CA ARG A 13 -7.83 13.10 -28.46
C ARG A 13 -8.87 12.05 -28.08
N ARG A 14 -10.13 12.29 -28.48
CA ARG A 14 -11.29 11.44 -28.15
C ARG A 14 -11.02 10.00 -28.60
N LEU A 15 -10.95 9.06 -27.66
CA LEU A 15 -10.95 7.62 -27.92
C LEU A 15 -12.18 7.20 -28.74
N THR A 16 -13.28 7.93 -28.56
CA THR A 16 -14.48 7.88 -29.37
C THR A 16 -14.39 9.01 -30.40
N SER A 17 -13.67 8.79 -31.51
CA SER A 17 -13.79 9.68 -32.67
C SER A 17 -15.19 9.49 -33.26
N PHE A 18 -16.16 10.13 -32.62
CA PHE A 18 -17.49 10.32 -33.13
C PHE A 18 -17.34 11.08 -34.44
N THR A 19 -17.43 10.32 -35.54
CA THR A 19 -17.32 10.82 -36.90
C THR A 19 -18.24 12.01 -37.11
N THR A 20 -17.95 12.90 -38.07
CA THR A 20 -18.86 13.99 -38.51
C THR A 20 -20.31 13.54 -38.70
N SER A 21 -20.54 12.26 -38.97
CA SER A 21 -21.87 11.64 -39.00
C SER A 21 -22.64 11.68 -37.67
N SER A 22 -22.01 11.66 -36.50
CA SER A 22 -22.70 11.70 -35.20
C SER A 22 -23.28 13.09 -34.93
N VAL A 23 -22.53 14.15 -35.23
CA VAL A 23 -22.92 15.54 -35.00
C VAL A 23 -24.16 15.90 -35.83
N LEU A 24 -24.19 15.50 -37.10
CA LEU A 24 -25.34 15.67 -37.97
C LEU A 24 -26.56 14.89 -37.45
N ARG A 25 -26.37 13.65 -36.98
CA ARG A 25 -27.45 12.85 -36.38
C ARG A 25 -28.02 13.50 -35.11
N THR A 26 -27.16 14.00 -34.22
CA THR A 26 -27.57 14.72 -33.01
C THR A 26 -28.45 15.92 -33.36
N ARG A 27 -28.04 16.74 -34.34
CA ARG A 27 -28.84 17.88 -34.81
C ARG A 27 -30.19 17.46 -35.40
N ILE A 28 -30.22 16.38 -36.19
CA ILE A 28 -31.44 15.87 -36.80
C ILE A 28 -32.41 15.38 -35.71
N VAL A 29 -31.90 14.66 -34.71
CA VAL A 29 -32.72 14.13 -33.61
C VAL A 29 -33.27 15.25 -32.74
N LEU A 30 -32.46 16.24 -32.37
CA LEU A 30 -32.90 17.38 -31.56
C LEU A 30 -33.92 18.28 -32.28
N LYS A 31 -34.00 18.24 -33.62
CA LYS A 31 -35.02 18.95 -34.40
C LYS A 31 -36.38 18.24 -34.43
N ARG A 32 -36.46 16.97 -34.01
CA ARG A 32 -37.73 16.24 -33.96
C ARG A 32 -38.54 16.71 -32.76
N LYS A 33 -39.86 16.85 -32.94
CA LYS A 33 -40.79 17.21 -31.84
C LYS A 33 -40.76 16.20 -30.68
N HIS A 34 -40.55 14.93 -31.01
CA HIS A 34 -40.46 13.82 -30.07
C HIS A 34 -39.26 12.93 -30.45
N PRO A 35 -38.04 13.22 -29.98
CA PRO A 35 -36.91 12.31 -30.14
C PRO A 35 -37.14 11.05 -29.28
N PHE A 36 -36.45 9.95 -29.60
CA PHE A 36 -36.42 8.74 -28.77
C PHE A 36 -37.79 8.10 -28.46
N THR A 37 -38.77 8.23 -29.34
CA THR A 37 -40.11 7.63 -29.17
C THR A 37 -40.06 6.12 -28.91
N GLU A 38 -39.09 5.45 -29.50
CA GLU A 38 -38.78 4.03 -29.37
C GLU A 38 -38.25 3.62 -27.98
N LEU A 39 -37.81 4.58 -27.15
CA LEU A 39 -37.38 4.31 -25.77
C LEU A 39 -38.52 4.54 -24.75
N ILE A 40 -39.63 5.16 -25.16
CA ILE A 40 -40.78 5.44 -24.30
C ILE A 40 -41.44 4.16 -23.77
N PRO A 41 -41.68 3.12 -24.61
CA PRO A 41 -42.21 1.86 -24.11
C PRO A 41 -41.34 1.31 -22.99
N THR A 42 -41.98 0.87 -21.91
CA THR A 42 -41.27 0.20 -20.82
C THR A 42 -40.71 -1.13 -21.36
N PRO A 43 -39.45 -1.47 -21.08
CA PRO A 43 -38.91 -2.76 -21.47
C PRO A 43 -39.79 -3.89 -20.90
N PRO A 44 -39.85 -5.05 -21.58
CA PRO A 44 -40.56 -6.22 -21.09
C PRO A 44 -40.16 -6.58 -19.67
N SER A 45 -41.08 -7.26 -18.97
CA SER A 45 -40.82 -7.74 -17.62
C SER A 45 -39.55 -8.61 -17.55
N ARG A 46 -38.93 -8.60 -16.37
CA ARG A 46 -37.56 -9.04 -16.11
C ARG A 46 -37.20 -10.37 -16.79
N GLY A 47 -36.40 -10.31 -17.87
CA GLY A 47 -35.71 -11.48 -18.44
C GLY A 47 -36.36 -12.11 -19.67
N ASP A 48 -37.51 -11.62 -20.12
CA ASP A 48 -38.13 -12.10 -21.36
C ASP A 48 -37.56 -11.41 -22.60
N TYR A 49 -36.35 -11.81 -23.00
CA TYR A 49 -35.73 -11.35 -24.24
C TYR A 49 -36.43 -11.89 -25.50
N THR A 50 -37.32 -12.88 -25.37
CA THR A 50 -38.00 -13.48 -26.52
C THR A 50 -39.13 -12.61 -27.05
N SER A 51 -39.67 -11.74 -26.19
CA SER A 51 -40.70 -10.77 -26.54
C SER A 51 -40.22 -9.64 -27.49
N ILE A 52 -38.91 -9.42 -27.62
CA ILE A 52 -38.36 -8.33 -28.46
C ILE A 52 -37.77 -8.91 -29.74
N SER A 53 -38.26 -8.42 -30.88
CA SER A 53 -37.68 -8.81 -32.17
C SER A 53 -36.22 -8.34 -32.30
N PRO A 54 -35.35 -9.05 -33.05
CA PRO A 54 -33.98 -8.58 -33.30
C PRO A 54 -33.91 -7.17 -33.90
N GLN A 55 -34.89 -6.80 -34.74
CA GLN A 55 -35.00 -5.48 -35.36
C GLN A 55 -35.33 -4.40 -34.32
N GLU A 56 -36.30 -4.64 -33.46
CA GLU A 56 -36.67 -3.72 -32.38
C GLU A 56 -35.50 -3.50 -31.42
N ARG A 57 -34.81 -4.58 -31.04
CA ARG A 57 -33.58 -4.48 -30.23
C ARG A 57 -32.51 -3.62 -30.90
N ALA A 58 -32.29 -3.78 -32.20
CA ALA A 58 -31.33 -2.97 -32.94
C ALA A 58 -31.73 -1.48 -32.98
N ILE A 59 -33.04 -1.19 -33.08
CA ILE A 59 -33.58 0.17 -33.01
C ILE A 59 -33.30 0.77 -31.63
N ILE A 60 -33.64 0.06 -30.54
CA ILE A 60 -33.40 0.50 -29.16
C ILE A 60 -31.91 0.80 -28.93
N ILE A 61 -31.02 -0.13 -29.29
CA ILE A 61 -29.57 0.07 -29.13
C ILE A 61 -29.08 1.29 -29.91
N ARG A 62 -29.55 1.48 -31.15
CA ARG A 62 -29.19 2.65 -31.98
C ARG A 62 -29.67 3.95 -31.34
N SER A 63 -30.84 3.94 -30.73
CA SER A 63 -31.42 5.10 -30.06
C SER A 63 -30.66 5.44 -28.79
N ILE A 64 -30.29 4.45 -27.97
CA ILE A 64 -29.45 4.71 -26.80
C ILE A 64 -28.04 5.18 -27.21
N ARG A 65 -27.45 4.64 -28.27
CA ARG A 65 -26.19 5.16 -28.83
C ARG A 65 -26.30 6.62 -29.26
N THR A 66 -27.44 6.98 -29.85
CA THR A 66 -27.69 8.37 -30.26
C THR A 66 -27.86 9.26 -29.04
N TYR A 67 -28.52 8.77 -27.99
CA TYR A 67 -28.61 9.46 -26.69
C TYR A 67 -27.23 9.65 -26.06
N ALA A 68 -26.40 8.61 -26.00
CA ALA A 68 -25.02 8.69 -25.50
C ALA A 68 -24.20 9.74 -26.26
N ALA A 69 -24.34 9.79 -27.60
CA ALA A 69 -23.69 10.80 -28.43
C ALA A 69 -24.23 12.23 -28.20
N ILE A 70 -25.45 12.40 -27.68
CA ILE A 70 -25.97 13.70 -27.25
C ILE A 70 -25.29 14.12 -25.93
N VAL A 71 -25.16 13.20 -24.97
CA VAL A 71 -24.48 13.43 -23.69
C VAL A 71 -23.01 13.81 -23.90
N ASP A 72 -22.29 13.10 -24.78
CA ASP A 72 -20.89 13.40 -25.14
C ASP A 72 -20.71 14.63 -26.09
N SER A 73 -21.81 15.23 -26.56
CA SER A 73 -21.71 16.26 -27.58
C SER A 73 -21.10 17.55 -27.04
N LYS A 74 -20.34 18.26 -27.90
CA LYS A 74 -19.87 19.64 -27.64
C LYS A 74 -21.00 20.66 -27.41
N TYR A 75 -22.25 20.26 -27.64
CA TYR A 75 -23.43 21.05 -27.36
C TYR A 75 -23.96 20.84 -25.94
N ASN A 76 -23.19 20.19 -25.06
CA ASN A 76 -23.49 20.09 -23.64
C ASN A 76 -23.78 21.45 -22.98
N ARG A 77 -23.32 22.60 -23.48
CA ARG A 77 -23.74 23.90 -22.91
C ARG A 77 -25.16 24.33 -23.34
N SER A 78 -25.80 23.59 -24.23
CA SER A 78 -27.15 23.90 -24.71
C SER A 78 -28.21 23.41 -23.72
N ARG A 79 -29.03 24.33 -23.23
CA ARG A 79 -30.20 24.02 -22.40
C ARG A 79 -31.14 22.99 -23.05
N ILE A 80 -31.33 23.06 -24.37
CA ILE A 80 -32.21 22.13 -25.11
C ILE A 80 -31.65 20.69 -25.05
N VAL A 81 -30.33 20.54 -25.11
CA VAL A 81 -29.66 19.25 -25.00
C VAL A 81 -29.95 18.64 -23.64
N TRP A 82 -29.70 19.36 -22.54
CA TRP A 82 -29.95 18.82 -21.20
C TRP A 82 -31.41 18.59 -20.88
N GLN A 83 -32.32 19.45 -21.34
CA GLN A 83 -33.76 19.18 -21.23
C GLN A 83 -34.15 17.89 -21.94
N THR A 84 -33.51 17.58 -23.08
CA THR A 84 -33.72 16.31 -23.77
C THR A 84 -33.10 15.15 -22.98
N VAL A 85 -31.87 15.31 -22.47
CA VAL A 85 -31.21 14.29 -21.64
C VAL A 85 -32.08 13.96 -20.43
N GLU A 86 -32.47 14.97 -19.63
CA GLU A 86 -33.33 14.84 -18.46
C GLU A 86 -34.65 14.15 -18.77
N LYS A 87 -35.35 14.61 -19.82
CA LYS A 87 -36.65 14.07 -20.20
C LYS A 87 -36.62 12.57 -20.50
N TYR A 88 -35.54 12.08 -21.11
CA TYR A 88 -35.44 10.68 -21.54
C TYR A 88 -34.55 9.81 -20.64
N TRP A 89 -33.96 10.38 -19.58
CA TRP A 89 -32.99 9.71 -18.71
C TRP A 89 -33.54 8.41 -18.12
N GLN A 90 -34.71 8.47 -17.47
CA GLN A 90 -35.33 7.29 -16.84
C GLN A 90 -35.65 6.19 -17.86
N HIS A 91 -36.16 6.58 -19.03
CA HIS A 91 -36.46 5.66 -20.13
C HIS A 91 -35.21 4.95 -20.63
N VAL A 92 -34.14 5.70 -20.87
CA VAL A 92 -32.84 5.17 -21.30
C VAL A 92 -32.31 4.15 -20.29
N TRP A 93 -32.31 4.48 -19.01
CA TRP A 93 -31.79 3.57 -17.98
C TRP A 93 -32.66 2.33 -17.76
N SER A 94 -33.97 2.41 -17.96
CA SER A 94 -34.82 1.22 -17.93
C SER A 94 -34.40 0.21 -19.01
N TRP A 95 -34.12 0.68 -20.22
CA TRP A 95 -33.63 -0.15 -21.32
C TRP A 95 -32.20 -0.64 -21.10
N ILE A 96 -31.31 0.19 -20.55
CA ILE A 96 -29.95 -0.23 -20.21
C ILE A 96 -29.97 -1.33 -19.15
N ASP A 97 -30.77 -1.19 -18.08
CA ASP A 97 -30.94 -2.23 -17.06
C ASP A 97 -31.44 -3.55 -17.68
N PHE A 98 -32.43 -3.46 -18.57
CA PHE A 98 -32.93 -4.61 -19.30
C PHE A 98 -31.83 -5.26 -20.15
N LEU A 99 -31.06 -4.50 -20.92
CA LEU A 99 -29.98 -5.01 -21.77
C LEU A 99 -28.79 -5.57 -20.96
N HIS A 100 -28.47 -4.96 -19.82
CA HIS A 100 -27.30 -5.32 -19.00
C HIS A 100 -27.43 -6.68 -18.31
N ARG A 101 -28.66 -7.17 -18.08
CA ARG A 101 -28.88 -8.51 -17.47
C ARG A 101 -28.36 -9.67 -18.33
N ARG A 102 -28.26 -9.48 -19.65
CA ARG A 102 -27.58 -10.39 -20.59
C ARG A 102 -26.58 -9.55 -21.39
N PRO A 103 -25.45 -9.19 -20.76
CA PRO A 103 -24.55 -8.21 -21.32
C PRO A 103 -24.04 -8.70 -22.66
N ASN A 104 -24.12 -7.84 -23.65
CA ASN A 104 -23.56 -8.05 -24.98
C ASN A 104 -22.62 -6.88 -25.30
N PRO A 105 -21.79 -6.98 -26.35
CA PRO A 105 -20.80 -5.95 -26.64
C PRO A 105 -21.43 -4.57 -26.86
N ASP A 106 -22.63 -4.53 -27.44
CA ASP A 106 -23.34 -3.28 -27.72
C ASP A 106 -23.89 -2.62 -26.46
N SER A 107 -24.45 -3.40 -25.53
CA SER A 107 -24.97 -2.87 -24.26
C SER A 107 -23.84 -2.28 -23.41
N ILE A 108 -22.69 -2.96 -23.33
CA ILE A 108 -21.53 -2.48 -22.58
C ILE A 108 -20.94 -1.22 -23.23
N ARG A 109 -20.79 -1.20 -24.57
CA ARG A 109 -20.33 0.00 -25.29
C ARG A 109 -21.23 1.21 -25.06
N VAL A 110 -22.53 0.99 -24.94
CA VAL A 110 -23.50 2.05 -24.64
C VAL A 110 -23.32 2.59 -23.22
N VAL A 111 -23.19 1.71 -22.22
CA VAL A 111 -22.91 2.12 -20.83
C VAL A 111 -21.63 2.95 -20.78
N ILE A 112 -20.56 2.46 -21.40
CA ILE A 112 -19.28 3.15 -21.50
C ILE A 112 -19.44 4.54 -22.12
N ALA A 113 -20.13 4.63 -23.26
CA ALA A 113 -20.28 5.90 -23.98
C ALA A 113 -21.10 6.93 -23.19
N ILE A 114 -22.12 6.49 -22.44
CA ILE A 114 -22.90 7.40 -21.57
C ILE A 114 -22.03 7.91 -20.43
N PHE A 115 -21.31 7.04 -19.75
CA PHE A 115 -20.48 7.43 -18.61
C PHE A 115 -19.24 8.23 -19.00
N ASP A 116 -18.62 7.95 -20.14
CA ASP A 116 -17.58 8.80 -20.75
C ASP A 116 -18.15 10.23 -20.96
N GLY A 117 -19.33 10.32 -21.57
CA GLY A 117 -20.04 11.58 -21.75
C GLY A 117 -20.35 12.28 -20.41
N LEU A 118 -20.79 11.56 -19.37
CA LEU A 118 -21.06 12.16 -18.05
C LEU A 118 -19.80 12.65 -17.36
N THR A 119 -18.69 11.92 -17.47
CA THR A 119 -17.38 12.30 -16.90
C THR A 119 -16.93 13.64 -17.47
N GLN A 120 -17.10 13.86 -18.77
CA GLN A 120 -16.77 15.14 -19.41
C GLN A 120 -17.72 16.30 -19.02
N ASN A 121 -18.75 16.02 -18.23
CA ASN A 121 -19.83 16.94 -17.89
C ASN A 121 -20.14 17.00 -16.39
N THR A 122 -19.27 16.49 -15.52
CA THR A 122 -19.53 16.44 -14.06
C THR A 122 -19.80 17.81 -13.45
N GLU A 123 -19.20 18.88 -13.99
CA GLU A 123 -19.46 20.27 -13.58
C GLU A 123 -20.88 20.76 -13.91
N HIS A 124 -21.63 20.06 -14.78
CA HIS A 124 -22.95 20.49 -15.21
C HIS A 124 -24.00 20.15 -14.14
N PRO A 125 -24.71 21.13 -13.54
CA PRO A 125 -25.51 20.90 -12.33
C PRO A 125 -26.57 19.78 -12.43
N PRO A 126 -27.28 19.61 -13.57
CA PRO A 126 -28.15 18.46 -13.80
C PRO A 126 -27.54 17.06 -13.62
N VAL A 127 -26.24 16.86 -13.87
CA VAL A 127 -25.63 15.51 -13.84
C VAL A 127 -25.81 14.85 -12.47
N ARG A 128 -25.59 15.61 -11.39
CA ARG A 128 -25.81 15.16 -10.01
C ARG A 128 -27.26 14.74 -9.78
N GLY A 129 -28.22 15.58 -10.17
CA GLY A 129 -29.65 15.28 -10.06
C GLY A 129 -30.08 14.06 -10.87
N LEU A 130 -29.51 13.87 -12.06
CA LEU A 130 -29.77 12.72 -12.91
C LEU A 130 -29.27 11.41 -12.28
N LEU A 131 -28.03 11.39 -11.80
CA LEU A 131 -27.47 10.22 -11.12
C LEU A 131 -28.26 9.89 -9.85
N LEU A 132 -28.62 10.89 -9.04
CA LEU A 132 -29.42 10.71 -7.81
C LEU A 132 -30.82 10.16 -8.13
N SER A 133 -31.43 10.61 -9.22
CA SER A 133 -32.74 10.11 -9.67
C SER A 133 -32.71 8.65 -10.11
N GLN A 134 -31.54 8.11 -10.44
CA GLN A 134 -31.39 6.75 -10.94
C GLN A 134 -30.15 6.02 -10.36
N PRO A 135 -30.15 5.65 -9.06
CA PRO A 135 -29.01 4.99 -8.41
C PRO A 135 -28.58 3.68 -9.06
N ASN A 136 -29.50 2.99 -9.74
CA ASN A 136 -29.19 1.76 -10.48
C ASN A 136 -28.20 1.99 -11.64
N ALA A 137 -28.09 3.22 -12.16
CA ALA A 137 -27.06 3.57 -13.14
C ALA A 137 -25.65 3.35 -12.57
N ILE A 138 -25.42 3.74 -11.31
CA ILE A 138 -24.15 3.57 -10.61
C ILE A 138 -23.88 2.08 -10.35
N ALA A 139 -24.90 1.32 -9.97
CA ALA A 139 -24.77 -0.13 -9.84
C ALA A 139 -24.34 -0.81 -11.16
N ILE A 140 -24.88 -0.37 -12.30
CA ILE A 140 -24.50 -0.86 -13.63
C ILE A 140 -23.08 -0.41 -14.00
N LEU A 141 -22.68 0.82 -13.67
CA LEU A 141 -21.31 1.32 -13.86
C LEU A 141 -20.30 0.42 -13.14
N VAL A 142 -20.51 0.23 -11.83
CA VAL A 142 -19.63 -0.56 -10.97
C VAL A 142 -19.61 -2.03 -11.40
N ASP A 143 -20.76 -2.60 -11.75
CA ASP A 143 -20.84 -3.99 -12.24
C ASP A 143 -20.07 -4.16 -13.56
N CYS A 144 -20.20 -3.22 -14.50
CA CYS A 144 -19.40 -3.19 -15.72
C CYS A 144 -17.91 -3.15 -15.39
N TRP A 145 -17.49 -2.23 -14.52
CA TRP A 145 -16.09 -2.05 -14.11
C TRP A 145 -15.48 -3.33 -13.53
N PHE A 146 -16.19 -4.00 -12.60
CA PHE A 146 -15.72 -5.25 -11.99
C PHE A 146 -15.65 -6.43 -12.96
N ARG A 147 -16.64 -6.58 -13.85
CA ARG A 147 -16.75 -7.77 -14.72
C ARG A 147 -15.93 -7.66 -15.98
N LEU A 148 -15.67 -6.46 -16.46
CA LEU A 148 -15.06 -6.22 -17.75
C LEU A 148 -13.70 -6.93 -17.95
N PRO A 149 -12.75 -6.95 -16.98
CA PRO A 149 -11.50 -7.69 -17.17
C PRO A 149 -11.68 -9.18 -17.47
N ARG A 150 -12.79 -9.78 -17.02
CA ARG A 150 -13.11 -11.21 -17.27
C ARG A 150 -13.96 -11.43 -18.52
N GLN A 151 -14.71 -10.41 -18.93
CA GLN A 151 -15.66 -10.52 -20.04
C GLN A 151 -15.12 -9.93 -21.34
N ALA A 152 -14.05 -9.13 -21.30
CA ALA A 152 -13.49 -8.44 -22.45
C ALA A 152 -13.22 -9.37 -23.64
N ASP A 153 -12.61 -10.54 -23.39
CA ASP A 153 -12.32 -11.54 -24.43
C ASP A 153 -13.60 -12.13 -25.03
N ILE A 154 -14.57 -12.48 -24.17
CA ILE A 154 -15.89 -13.03 -24.58
C ILE A 154 -16.65 -12.02 -25.45
N LEU A 155 -16.52 -10.74 -25.12
CA LEU A 155 -17.23 -9.65 -25.80
C LEU A 155 -16.47 -9.09 -27.00
N ASN A 156 -15.26 -9.58 -27.28
CA ASN A 156 -14.38 -9.03 -28.30
C ASN A 156 -14.18 -7.51 -28.15
N ILE A 157 -13.95 -7.06 -26.90
CA ILE A 157 -13.66 -5.68 -26.55
C ILE A 157 -12.24 -5.65 -25.98
N LYS A 158 -11.38 -4.76 -26.49
CA LYS A 158 -10.07 -4.55 -25.87
C LYS A 158 -10.27 -4.02 -24.45
N PRO A 159 -9.75 -4.68 -23.39
CA PRO A 159 -10.06 -4.32 -22.00
C PRO A 159 -9.87 -2.83 -21.69
N TRP A 160 -8.74 -2.25 -22.13
CA TRP A 160 -8.41 -0.85 -21.86
C TRP A 160 -9.38 0.16 -22.47
N MET A 161 -9.95 -0.12 -23.65
CA MET A 161 -10.91 0.79 -24.30
C MET A 161 -12.15 1.03 -23.45
N ALA A 162 -12.47 0.08 -22.58
CA ALA A 162 -13.62 0.12 -21.72
C ALA A 162 -13.23 0.44 -20.27
N LEU A 163 -12.06 -0.02 -19.79
CA LEU A 163 -11.60 0.27 -18.42
C LEU A 163 -11.28 1.74 -18.18
N ILE A 164 -10.71 2.43 -19.17
CA ILE A 164 -10.37 3.87 -19.08
C ILE A 164 -11.61 4.71 -18.75
N PRO A 165 -12.64 4.76 -19.61
CA PRO A 165 -13.81 5.60 -19.37
C PRO A 165 -14.62 5.15 -18.15
N LEU A 166 -14.67 3.86 -17.84
CA LEU A 166 -15.38 3.39 -16.64
C LEU A 166 -14.67 3.81 -15.35
N THR A 167 -13.34 3.75 -15.31
CA THR A 167 -12.59 4.18 -14.12
C THR A 167 -12.64 5.69 -13.96
N GLN A 168 -12.52 6.43 -15.06
CA GLN A 168 -12.70 7.88 -15.07
C GLN A 168 -14.08 8.27 -14.56
N ALA A 169 -15.14 7.58 -15.00
CA ALA A 169 -16.48 7.84 -14.52
C ALA A 169 -16.65 7.53 -13.02
N ILE A 170 -16.13 6.40 -12.53
CA ILE A 170 -16.21 6.09 -11.09
C ILE A 170 -15.47 7.16 -10.28
N SER A 171 -14.24 7.50 -10.68
CA SER A 171 -13.46 8.52 -9.99
C SER A 171 -14.10 9.90 -10.06
N ALA A 172 -14.67 10.31 -11.19
CA ALA A 172 -15.28 11.62 -11.31
C ALA A 172 -16.57 11.72 -10.49
N ILE A 173 -17.34 10.63 -10.41
CA ILE A 173 -18.55 10.62 -9.56
C ILE A 173 -18.17 10.58 -8.07
N TYR A 174 -17.12 9.84 -7.70
CA TYR A 174 -16.71 9.69 -6.29
C TYR A 174 -15.88 10.86 -5.78
N CYS A 175 -14.87 11.31 -6.53
CA CYS A 175 -13.92 12.34 -6.08
C CYS A 175 -14.37 13.77 -6.42
N ASP A 176 -15.10 13.99 -7.53
CA ASP A 176 -15.34 15.35 -8.03
C ASP A 176 -16.73 15.91 -7.69
N LEU A 177 -17.75 15.07 -7.47
CA LEU A 177 -19.12 15.54 -7.24
C LEU A 177 -19.39 16.04 -5.81
N ASP A 178 -18.55 15.65 -4.85
CA ASP A 178 -18.63 16.05 -3.43
C ASP A 178 -20.08 15.95 -2.90
N ASP A 179 -20.62 14.73 -2.90
CA ASP A 179 -21.98 14.40 -2.49
C ASP A 179 -22.01 13.12 -1.66
N GLU A 180 -22.23 13.26 -0.35
CA GLU A 180 -22.25 12.13 0.60
C GLU A 180 -23.23 11.00 0.21
N ALA A 181 -24.36 11.34 -0.44
CA ALA A 181 -25.32 10.33 -0.87
C ALA A 181 -24.82 9.55 -2.11
N MET A 182 -24.12 10.21 -3.02
CA MET A 182 -23.40 9.56 -4.13
C MET A 182 -22.28 8.66 -3.62
N ASP A 183 -21.49 9.15 -2.66
CA ASP A 183 -20.39 8.40 -2.07
C ASP A 183 -20.91 7.11 -1.45
N PHE A 184 -21.96 7.22 -0.61
CA PHE A 184 -22.61 6.04 -0.03
C PHE A 184 -23.12 5.04 -1.07
N ILE A 185 -23.71 5.52 -2.19
CA ILE A 185 -24.18 4.63 -3.26
C ILE A 185 -22.99 3.94 -3.94
N ILE A 186 -21.95 4.68 -4.31
CA ILE A 186 -20.75 4.14 -4.96
C ILE A 186 -20.07 3.14 -4.05
N GLU A 187 -19.79 3.50 -2.81
CA GLU A 187 -19.15 2.64 -1.81
C GLU A 187 -19.93 1.34 -1.60
N ARG A 188 -21.26 1.42 -1.47
CA ARG A 188 -22.12 0.24 -1.33
C ARG A 188 -22.00 -0.68 -2.54
N GLU A 189 -22.04 -0.12 -3.76
CA GLU A 189 -21.92 -0.93 -4.97
C GLU A 189 -20.50 -1.46 -5.19
N LEU A 190 -19.46 -0.72 -4.78
CA LEU A 190 -18.07 -1.18 -4.77
C LEU A 190 -17.89 -2.34 -3.81
N TYR A 191 -18.42 -2.22 -2.58
CA TYR A 191 -18.42 -3.27 -1.58
C TYR A 191 -19.13 -4.52 -2.09
N ARG A 192 -20.31 -4.35 -2.71
CA ARG A 192 -21.08 -5.45 -3.32
C ARG A 192 -20.32 -6.11 -4.48
N GLY A 193 -19.74 -5.32 -5.39
CA GLY A 193 -18.95 -5.81 -6.52
C GLY A 193 -17.70 -6.58 -6.07
N ALA A 194 -17.07 -6.11 -4.99
CA ALA A 194 -15.97 -6.78 -4.33
C ALA A 194 -16.40 -7.99 -3.47
N ARG A 195 -17.70 -8.30 -3.40
CA ARG A 195 -18.29 -9.36 -2.58
C ARG A 195 -17.94 -9.23 -1.11
N GLY A 196 -18.06 -8.02 -0.59
CA GLY A 196 -17.89 -7.68 0.81
C GLY A 196 -16.45 -7.62 1.30
N SER A 197 -15.45 -7.54 0.41
CA SER A 197 -14.04 -7.64 0.77
C SER A 197 -13.21 -6.52 0.15
N GLY A 198 -12.75 -5.57 0.97
CA GLY A 198 -11.81 -4.51 0.55
C GLY A 198 -10.56 -5.09 -0.12
N ARG A 199 -10.05 -6.23 0.35
CA ARG A 199 -8.91 -6.92 -0.29
C ARG A 199 -9.20 -7.34 -1.72
N ARG A 200 -10.44 -7.75 -2.04
CA ARG A 200 -10.84 -8.08 -3.43
C ARG A 200 -10.95 -6.83 -4.29
N LEU A 201 -11.46 -5.72 -3.74
CA LEU A 201 -11.50 -4.42 -4.42
C LEU A 201 -10.09 -3.98 -4.82
N PHE A 202 -9.14 -3.93 -3.88
CA PHE A 202 -7.77 -3.49 -4.19
C PHE A 202 -6.99 -4.46 -5.10
N ARG A 203 -7.31 -5.77 -5.10
CA ARG A 203 -6.79 -6.70 -6.13
C ARG A 203 -7.36 -6.40 -7.52
N HIS A 204 -8.62 -5.99 -7.59
CA HIS A 204 -9.24 -5.57 -8.84
C HIS A 204 -8.60 -4.29 -9.38
N ILE A 205 -8.46 -3.26 -8.54
CA ILE A 205 -7.72 -2.01 -8.86
C ILE A 205 -6.29 -2.34 -9.35
N ALA A 206 -5.55 -3.19 -8.64
CA ALA A 206 -4.22 -3.63 -9.04
C ALA A 206 -4.20 -4.34 -10.41
N THR A 207 -5.30 -5.00 -10.79
CA THR A 207 -5.44 -5.63 -12.11
C THR A 207 -5.68 -4.59 -13.19
N ILE A 208 -6.46 -3.55 -12.90
CA ILE A 208 -6.66 -2.41 -13.81
C ILE A 208 -5.33 -1.68 -14.04
N ILE A 209 -4.60 -1.33 -12.97
CA ILE A 209 -3.29 -0.68 -13.09
C ILE A 209 -2.36 -1.49 -14.01
N ARG A 210 -2.23 -2.80 -13.77
CA ARG A 210 -1.39 -3.67 -14.62
C ARG A 210 -1.89 -3.79 -16.06
N THR A 211 -3.19 -3.63 -16.30
CA THR A 211 -3.73 -3.65 -17.67
C THR A 211 -3.43 -2.35 -18.41
N LEU A 212 -3.41 -1.23 -17.68
CA LEU A 212 -3.20 0.10 -18.25
C LEU A 212 -1.71 0.50 -18.31
N ILE A 213 -0.85 -0.06 -17.45
CA ILE A 213 0.56 0.33 -17.34
C ILE A 213 1.36 0.06 -18.61
N ASP A 214 1.01 -0.92 -19.42
CA ASP A 214 1.74 -1.22 -20.66
C ASP A 214 1.21 -0.44 -21.87
N LEU A 215 0.18 0.39 -21.69
CA LEU A 215 -0.37 1.19 -22.78
C LEU A 215 0.57 2.35 -23.15
N PRO A 216 0.67 2.67 -24.45
CA PRO A 216 1.21 3.95 -24.89
C PRO A 216 0.42 5.09 -24.23
N LEU A 217 1.13 6.14 -23.84
CA LEU A 217 0.52 7.30 -23.17
C LEU A 217 -0.65 7.88 -23.97
N GLU A 218 -0.53 7.93 -25.29
CA GLU A 218 -1.58 8.47 -26.17
C GLU A 218 -2.88 7.69 -26.10
N GLN A 219 -2.85 6.47 -25.55
CA GLN A 219 -4.01 5.59 -25.36
C GLN A 219 -4.47 5.53 -23.90
N GLU A 220 -3.63 5.92 -22.94
CA GLU A 220 -3.90 5.80 -21.50
C GLU A 220 -4.74 6.97 -20.97
N HIS A 221 -4.61 8.17 -21.57
CA HIS A 221 -5.46 9.35 -21.30
C HIS A 221 -5.58 9.76 -19.82
N GLY A 222 -4.53 9.56 -19.01
CA GLY A 222 -4.52 9.89 -17.59
C GLY A 222 -5.28 8.90 -16.70
N ALA A 223 -5.81 7.80 -17.26
CA ALA A 223 -6.55 6.80 -16.51
C ALA A 223 -5.76 6.17 -15.34
N LEU A 224 -4.45 5.99 -15.46
CA LEU A 224 -3.58 5.50 -14.40
C LEU A 224 -3.53 6.47 -13.23
N VAL A 225 -3.43 7.79 -13.49
CA VAL A 225 -3.51 8.81 -12.44
C VAL A 225 -4.85 8.65 -11.72
N THR A 226 -5.93 8.62 -12.50
CA THR A 226 -7.30 8.50 -11.98
C THR A 226 -7.54 7.21 -11.19
N VAL A 227 -6.99 6.07 -11.62
CA VAL A 227 -7.10 4.79 -10.88
C VAL A 227 -6.37 4.87 -9.55
N VAL A 228 -5.20 5.51 -9.49
CA VAL A 228 -4.41 5.66 -8.27
C VAL A 228 -5.04 6.67 -7.32
N GLU A 229 -5.59 7.77 -7.84
CA GLU A 229 -6.37 8.74 -7.06
C GLU A 229 -7.62 8.10 -6.46
N LEU A 230 -8.40 7.36 -7.25
CA LEU A 230 -9.54 6.60 -6.75
C LEU A 230 -9.13 5.60 -5.66
N ALA A 231 -8.04 4.85 -5.87
CA ALA A 231 -7.52 3.93 -4.87
C ALA A 231 -7.09 4.64 -3.58
N SER A 232 -6.57 5.86 -3.72
CA SER A 232 -6.13 6.70 -2.62
C SER A 232 -7.31 7.26 -1.82
N ALA A 233 -8.35 7.78 -2.51
CA ALA A 233 -9.57 8.27 -1.89
C ALA A 233 -10.29 7.15 -1.12
N LEU A 234 -10.50 5.99 -1.76
CA LEU A 234 -11.10 4.80 -1.13
C LEU A 234 -10.31 4.27 0.08
N PHE A 235 -9.01 4.59 0.15
CA PHE A 235 -8.17 4.21 1.27
C PHE A 235 -8.25 5.24 2.41
N ALA A 236 -8.14 6.53 2.08
CA ALA A 236 -8.10 7.64 3.02
C ALA A 236 -9.44 7.89 3.71
N GLU A 237 -10.57 7.61 3.04
CA GLU A 237 -11.89 7.77 3.61
C GLU A 237 -12.15 6.70 4.68
N GLY A 238 -11.81 7.03 5.92
CA GLY A 238 -12.12 6.24 7.12
C GLY A 238 -13.62 6.08 7.40
N ASN A 239 -14.49 6.68 6.58
CA ASN A 239 -15.94 6.59 6.67
C ASN A 239 -16.45 5.16 6.45
N ASN A 240 -15.73 4.36 5.64
CA ASN A 240 -16.13 3.00 5.33
C ASN A 240 -15.00 1.98 5.60
N PRO A 241 -14.88 1.50 6.85
CA PRO A 241 -13.86 0.51 7.21
C PRO A 241 -14.00 -0.82 6.44
N TYR A 242 -15.14 -1.08 5.79
CA TYR A 242 -15.35 -2.29 5.01
C TYR A 242 -14.69 -2.27 3.63
N LEU A 243 -14.37 -1.08 3.11
CA LEU A 243 -13.63 -0.92 1.85
C LEU A 243 -12.12 -0.94 2.07
N GLN A 244 -11.65 -0.55 3.26
CA GLN A 244 -10.24 -0.56 3.62
C GLN A 244 -9.71 -1.99 3.72
N PRO A 245 -8.64 -2.36 2.99
CA PRO A 245 -8.14 -3.71 3.00
C PRO A 245 -7.23 -3.91 4.22
N GLN A 246 -7.69 -4.56 5.27
CA GLN A 246 -6.81 -4.89 6.40
C GLN A 246 -6.42 -6.39 6.34
N PRO A 247 -5.25 -6.78 5.79
CA PRO A 247 -4.14 -5.96 5.24
C PRO A 247 -4.20 -5.69 3.72
N MET A 248 -3.46 -4.67 3.26
CA MET A 248 -3.32 -4.31 1.84
C MET A 248 -2.86 -5.52 1.01
N PRO A 249 -3.46 -5.80 -0.16
CA PRO A 249 -3.00 -6.89 -1.01
C PRO A 249 -1.62 -6.61 -1.60
N ARG A 250 -0.71 -7.59 -1.50
CA ARG A 250 0.63 -7.51 -2.13
C ARG A 250 0.59 -7.18 -3.63
N SER A 251 -0.45 -7.62 -4.35
CA SER A 251 -0.63 -7.29 -5.77
C SER A 251 -0.80 -5.80 -6.02
N MET A 252 -1.47 -5.08 -5.10
CA MET A 252 -1.67 -3.63 -5.19
C MET A 252 -0.35 -2.89 -4.93
N VAL A 253 0.37 -3.29 -3.88
CA VAL A 253 1.70 -2.72 -3.57
C VAL A 253 2.65 -2.92 -4.76
N ARG A 254 2.69 -4.12 -5.34
CA ARG A 254 3.49 -4.39 -6.55
C ARG A 254 3.06 -3.52 -7.73
N ALA A 255 1.76 -3.35 -7.97
CA ALA A 255 1.27 -2.51 -9.06
C ALA A 255 1.68 -1.04 -8.88
N ALA A 256 1.60 -0.50 -7.65
CA ALA A 256 2.07 0.85 -7.34
C ALA A 256 3.59 1.00 -7.56
N VAL A 257 4.41 0.05 -7.08
CA VAL A 257 5.86 0.08 -7.33
C VAL A 257 6.20 -0.03 -8.82
N GLN A 258 5.44 -0.80 -9.58
CA GLN A 258 5.61 -0.88 -11.04
C GLN A 258 5.37 0.47 -11.71
N LEU A 259 4.39 1.26 -11.25
CA LEU A 259 4.17 2.63 -11.74
C LEU A 259 5.37 3.54 -11.41
N VAL A 260 5.85 3.52 -10.16
CA VAL A 260 7.05 4.28 -9.78
C VAL A 260 8.25 3.88 -10.65
N ARG A 261 8.45 2.57 -10.87
CA ARG A 261 9.52 2.04 -11.72
C ARG A 261 9.43 2.53 -13.17
N LYS A 262 8.22 2.56 -13.73
CA LYS A 262 7.99 2.94 -15.12
C LYS A 262 8.24 4.44 -15.32
N ASP A 263 7.69 5.25 -14.42
CA ASP A 263 7.51 6.69 -14.67
C ASP A 263 8.49 7.60 -13.90
N ALA A 264 9.25 7.08 -12.92
CA ALA A 264 10.28 7.88 -12.22
C ALA A 264 11.43 8.31 -13.12
N GLY A 265 11.72 9.61 -13.15
CA GLY A 265 12.74 10.21 -14.02
C GLY A 265 12.31 10.34 -15.50
N SER A 266 11.04 10.09 -15.79
CA SER A 266 10.39 10.25 -17.09
C SER A 266 9.63 11.58 -17.19
N LYS A 267 9.02 11.87 -18.34
CA LYS A 267 8.12 13.04 -18.50
C LYS A 267 6.79 12.92 -17.74
N PHE A 268 6.47 11.75 -17.19
CA PHE A 268 5.24 11.48 -16.42
C PHE A 268 5.54 11.21 -14.96
N GLU A 269 6.55 11.88 -14.41
CA GLU A 269 6.97 11.68 -13.03
C GLU A 269 5.84 11.96 -12.01
N ILE A 270 4.79 12.69 -12.40
CA ILE A 270 3.54 12.86 -11.63
C ILE A 270 2.84 11.52 -11.33
N LEU A 271 2.88 10.54 -12.24
CA LEU A 271 2.35 9.19 -12.00
C LEU A 271 3.14 8.46 -10.92
N ALA A 272 4.47 8.60 -10.96
CA ALA A 272 5.33 8.04 -9.92
C ALA A 272 5.05 8.71 -8.57
N GLN A 273 4.86 10.04 -8.53
CA GLN A 273 4.47 10.75 -7.30
C GLN A 273 3.12 10.27 -6.77
N ALA A 274 2.09 10.13 -7.62
CA ALA A 274 0.78 9.63 -7.21
C ALA A 274 0.86 8.20 -6.64
N ALA A 275 1.66 7.33 -7.25
CA ALA A 275 1.92 5.99 -6.71
C ALA A 275 2.69 6.04 -5.38
N CYS A 276 3.63 6.97 -5.21
CA CYS A 276 4.31 7.22 -3.94
C CYS A 276 3.34 7.72 -2.87
N PHE A 277 2.41 8.63 -3.20
CA PHE A 277 1.35 9.07 -2.29
C PHE A 277 0.52 7.91 -1.77
N PHE A 278 0.04 7.06 -2.69
CA PHE A 278 -0.71 5.86 -2.32
C PHE A 278 0.11 4.96 -1.39
N LEU A 279 1.38 4.68 -1.73
CA LEU A 279 2.25 3.87 -0.90
C LEU A 279 2.47 4.49 0.49
N HIS A 280 2.64 5.80 0.57
CA HIS A 280 2.84 6.53 1.83
C HIS A 280 1.67 6.30 2.78
N MET A 281 0.44 6.56 2.32
CA MET A 281 -0.77 6.31 3.12
C MET A 281 -0.85 4.86 3.58
N THR A 282 -0.56 3.90 2.70
CA THR A 282 -0.59 2.48 3.09
C THR A 282 0.47 2.09 4.11
N TRP A 283 1.56 2.84 4.23
CA TRP A 283 2.62 2.56 5.20
C TRP A 283 2.33 3.19 6.56
N GLU A 284 1.67 4.35 6.59
CA GLU A 284 1.27 5.02 7.82
C GLU A 284 0.13 4.27 8.53
N GLU A 285 -0.89 3.86 7.78
CA GLU A 285 -2.13 3.28 8.32
C GLU A 285 -2.06 1.76 8.59
N MET A 286 -0.96 1.09 8.21
CA MET A 286 -0.87 -0.37 8.26
C MET A 286 0.40 -0.88 8.92
N ASP A 287 0.49 -2.21 9.05
CA ASP A 287 1.73 -2.85 9.48
C ASP A 287 2.87 -2.72 8.46
N LEU A 288 4.06 -3.22 8.82
CA LEU A 288 5.27 -3.08 8.01
C LEU A 288 5.26 -3.87 6.68
N ARG A 289 4.23 -4.67 6.38
CA ARG A 289 4.23 -5.55 5.19
C ARG A 289 4.25 -4.79 3.87
N PRO A 290 3.43 -3.74 3.64
CA PRO A 290 3.48 -2.95 2.42
C PRO A 290 4.87 -2.35 2.18
N MET A 291 5.54 -1.82 3.21
CA MET A 291 6.91 -1.33 3.13
C MET A 291 7.90 -2.43 2.71
N LEU A 292 7.86 -3.58 3.39
CA LEU A 292 8.73 -4.72 3.07
C LEU A 292 8.52 -5.23 1.64
N TRP A 293 7.26 -5.32 1.19
CA TRP A 293 6.96 -5.70 -0.18
C TRP A 293 7.45 -4.65 -1.16
N SER A 294 7.25 -3.36 -0.89
CA SER A 294 7.72 -2.29 -1.76
C SER A 294 9.23 -2.29 -1.94
N LEU A 295 10.00 -2.41 -0.84
CA LEU A 295 11.45 -2.53 -0.90
C LEU A 295 11.86 -3.75 -1.73
N LYS A 296 11.25 -4.91 -1.47
CA LYS A 296 11.53 -6.16 -2.20
C LYS A 296 11.32 -6.01 -3.71
N GLU A 297 10.28 -5.29 -4.13
CA GLU A 297 9.95 -5.04 -5.53
C GLU A 297 10.82 -3.93 -6.17
N GLY A 298 11.78 -3.35 -5.43
CA GLY A 298 12.78 -2.42 -5.97
C GLY A 298 12.39 -0.96 -5.95
N LEU A 299 11.51 -0.54 -5.02
CA LEU A 299 11.07 0.85 -4.94
C LEU A 299 12.22 1.86 -4.78
N LEU A 300 13.23 1.55 -3.95
CA LEU A 300 14.29 2.49 -3.55
C LEU A 300 15.07 3.11 -4.73
N PRO A 301 15.70 2.35 -5.65
CA PRO A 301 16.41 2.94 -6.79
C PRO A 301 15.50 3.78 -7.70
N HIS A 302 14.19 3.51 -7.74
CA HIS A 302 13.24 4.23 -8.59
C HIS A 302 12.82 5.56 -7.97
N ILE A 303 12.59 5.61 -6.65
CA ILE A 303 12.37 6.88 -5.93
C ILE A 303 13.56 7.83 -6.14
N LEU A 304 14.79 7.34 -6.00
CA LEU A 304 16.01 8.16 -6.16
C LEU A 304 16.27 8.59 -7.63
N ARG A 305 15.60 7.96 -8.60
CA ARG A 305 15.69 8.30 -10.03
C ARG A 305 14.86 9.52 -10.42
N MET A 306 13.91 9.93 -9.57
CA MET A 306 13.07 11.10 -9.76
C MET A 306 13.92 12.36 -9.97
N LYS A 307 13.62 13.12 -11.02
CA LYS A 307 14.39 14.29 -11.47
C LYS A 307 13.72 15.60 -11.10
N ASP A 308 12.38 15.64 -11.04
CA ASP A 308 11.64 16.87 -10.80
C ASP A 308 11.79 17.30 -9.32
N PRO A 309 12.40 18.48 -9.04
CA PRO A 309 12.61 18.94 -7.67
C PRO A 309 11.33 19.16 -6.87
N GLU A 310 10.21 19.49 -7.51
CA GLU A 310 8.96 19.76 -6.80
C GLU A 310 8.24 18.45 -6.47
N LEU A 311 8.20 17.50 -7.41
CA LEU A 311 7.53 16.21 -7.18
C LEU A 311 8.26 15.32 -6.17
N ARG A 312 9.59 15.47 -6.03
CA ARG A 312 10.40 14.67 -5.10
C ARG A 312 10.41 15.19 -3.65
N LYS A 313 10.09 16.47 -3.41
CA LYS A 313 10.10 17.08 -2.05
C LYS A 313 8.94 16.62 -1.17
N ASP A 314 7.91 16.05 -1.77
CA ASP A 314 6.66 15.66 -1.12
C ASP A 314 6.70 14.16 -0.76
N GLN A 315 5.78 13.36 -1.28
CA GLN A 315 5.60 11.94 -0.93
C GLN A 315 6.84 11.06 -1.08
N PRO A 316 7.69 11.23 -2.13
CA PRO A 316 8.92 10.45 -2.25
C PRO A 316 9.90 10.67 -1.07
N ALA A 317 9.99 11.90 -0.55
CA ALA A 317 10.83 12.21 0.61
C ALA A 317 10.24 11.62 1.90
N GLU A 318 8.92 11.71 2.09
CA GLU A 318 8.25 11.09 3.25
C GLU A 318 8.39 9.56 3.22
N LEU A 319 8.36 8.90 2.06
CA LEU A 319 8.67 7.47 1.98
C LEU A 319 10.11 7.15 2.44
N LEU A 320 11.10 7.96 2.05
CA LEU A 320 12.48 7.78 2.55
C LEU A 320 12.56 7.97 4.06
N LYS A 321 11.80 8.91 4.62
CA LYS A 321 11.67 9.11 6.08
C LYS A 321 11.06 7.90 6.77
N LEU A 322 9.99 7.33 6.22
CA LEU A 322 9.37 6.13 6.76
C LEU A 322 10.29 4.91 6.68
N ILE A 323 11.09 4.76 5.62
CA ILE A 323 12.14 3.72 5.56
C ILE A 323 13.18 3.98 6.65
N HIS A 324 13.63 5.22 6.82
CA HIS A 324 14.60 5.60 7.84
C HIS A 324 14.09 5.24 9.25
N ILE A 325 12.87 5.63 9.62
CA ILE A 325 12.20 5.22 10.86
C ILE A 325 12.13 3.69 10.94
N GLY A 326 11.75 3.05 9.83
CA GLY A 326 11.64 1.61 9.67
C GLY A 326 12.92 0.83 9.98
N LEU A 327 14.11 1.43 9.89
CA LEU A 327 15.39 0.74 10.18
C LEU A 327 15.54 0.29 11.64
N ALA A 328 14.70 0.79 12.57
CA ALA A 328 14.59 0.24 13.92
C ALA A 328 13.93 -1.15 13.95
N HIS A 329 13.31 -1.58 12.85
CA HIS A 329 12.74 -2.90 12.68
C HIS A 329 13.72 -3.81 11.94
N ARG A 330 14.17 -4.87 12.59
CA ARG A 330 15.11 -5.87 12.04
C ARG A 330 14.75 -6.35 10.64
N ARG A 331 13.46 -6.58 10.39
CA ARG A 331 12.96 -7.08 9.09
C ARG A 331 13.13 -6.04 7.98
N VAL A 332 12.92 -4.76 8.30
CA VAL A 332 13.07 -3.65 7.36
C VAL A 332 14.55 -3.42 7.10
N LEU A 333 15.41 -3.36 8.12
CA LEU A 333 16.87 -3.29 7.95
C LEU A 333 17.36 -4.38 6.99
N ARG A 334 17.02 -5.64 7.26
CA ARG A 334 17.46 -6.77 6.44
C ARG A 334 16.98 -6.66 4.98
N MET A 335 15.75 -6.20 4.77
CA MET A 335 15.22 -6.03 3.42
C MET A 335 15.86 -4.85 2.71
N PHE A 336 15.99 -3.71 3.39
CA PHE A 336 16.66 -2.51 2.90
C PHE A 336 18.07 -2.85 2.44
N TRP A 337 18.85 -3.51 3.30
CA TRP A 337 20.23 -3.85 3.01
C TRP A 337 20.37 -4.79 1.82
N LYS A 338 19.54 -5.84 1.77
CA LYS A 338 19.49 -6.76 0.62
C LYS A 338 19.18 -6.04 -0.71
N VAL A 339 18.28 -5.07 -0.67
CA VAL A 339 17.90 -4.26 -1.84
C VAL A 339 19.02 -3.30 -2.22
N TYR A 340 19.64 -2.66 -1.23
CA TYR A 340 20.80 -1.79 -1.44
C TYR A 340 21.95 -2.54 -2.11
N GLU A 341 22.29 -3.75 -1.66
CA GLU A 341 23.33 -4.57 -2.29
C GLU A 341 22.94 -5.00 -3.72
N ARG A 342 21.70 -5.46 -3.92
CA ARG A 342 21.19 -5.87 -5.24
C ARG A 342 21.27 -4.74 -6.27
N ASP A 343 20.88 -3.53 -5.86
CA ASP A 343 20.69 -2.37 -6.75
C ASP A 343 21.76 -1.29 -6.51
N ARG A 344 22.90 -1.63 -5.88
CA ARG A 344 23.92 -0.68 -5.37
C ARG A 344 24.32 0.34 -6.43
N LYS A 345 24.67 -0.14 -7.61
CA LYS A 345 25.10 0.71 -8.74
C LYS A 345 24.01 1.69 -9.17
N GLU A 346 22.74 1.29 -9.20
CA GLU A 346 21.65 2.20 -9.59
C GLU A 346 21.41 3.26 -8.51
N ILE A 347 21.46 2.87 -7.24
CA ILE A 347 21.29 3.76 -6.08
C ILE A 347 22.43 4.78 -5.99
N GLU A 348 23.67 4.33 -6.15
CA GLU A 348 24.86 5.19 -6.09
C GLU A 348 24.96 6.14 -7.29
N ASN A 349 24.41 5.78 -8.44
CA ASN A 349 24.40 6.66 -9.62
C ASN A 349 23.10 7.46 -9.76
N ALA A 350 22.19 7.39 -8.78
CA ALA A 350 20.92 8.08 -8.85
C ALA A 350 21.10 9.61 -8.85
N PRO A 351 20.33 10.35 -9.67
CA PRO A 351 20.45 11.81 -9.80
C PRO A 351 20.00 12.56 -8.54
N TRP A 352 19.16 11.96 -7.71
CA TRP A 352 18.68 12.56 -6.47
C TRP A 352 19.17 11.77 -5.26
N LYS A 353 19.96 12.43 -4.40
CA LYS A 353 20.43 11.91 -3.11
C LYS A 353 20.17 12.96 -2.03
N PRO A 354 18.98 12.96 -1.41
CA PRO A 354 18.70 13.91 -0.34
C PRO A 354 19.61 13.61 0.87
N LYS A 355 19.94 14.63 1.69
CA LYS A 355 20.72 14.46 2.92
C LYS A 355 20.19 13.30 3.78
N GLN A 356 18.87 13.20 3.87
CA GLN A 356 18.17 12.14 4.58
C GLN A 356 18.52 10.73 4.09
N PHE A 357 18.75 10.54 2.78
CA PHE A 357 19.17 9.25 2.25
C PHE A 357 20.58 8.88 2.73
N THR A 358 21.49 9.85 2.80
CA THR A 358 22.85 9.64 3.33
C THR A 358 22.81 9.27 4.82
N GLU A 359 22.01 9.96 5.64
CA GLU A 359 21.88 9.60 7.06
C GLU A 359 21.22 8.23 7.23
N MET A 360 20.21 7.90 6.42
CA MET A 360 19.59 6.58 6.40
C MET A 360 20.61 5.47 6.06
N LEU A 361 21.53 5.69 5.11
CA LEU A 361 22.58 4.72 4.79
C LEU A 361 23.55 4.52 5.96
N LYS A 362 24.06 5.60 6.57
CA LYS A 362 24.94 5.49 7.75
C LYS A 362 24.27 4.73 8.89
N ARG A 363 22.99 5.01 9.14
CA ARG A 363 22.22 4.31 10.16
C ARG A 363 22.03 2.84 9.80
N ALA A 364 21.74 2.53 8.54
CA ALA A 364 21.61 1.15 8.08
C ALA A 364 22.92 0.37 8.21
N GLU A 365 24.07 1.00 7.95
CA GLU A 365 25.40 0.41 8.15
C GLU A 365 25.64 0.06 9.63
N ARG A 366 25.49 1.03 10.53
CA ARG A 366 25.62 0.82 11.98
C ARG A 366 24.68 -0.27 12.50
N ASN A 367 23.40 -0.16 12.16
CA ASN A 367 22.41 -1.15 12.58
C ASN A 367 22.69 -2.55 11.99
N ARG A 368 23.34 -2.63 10.83
CA ARG A 368 23.75 -3.90 10.23
C ARG A 368 24.86 -4.57 11.04
N GLU A 369 25.84 -3.82 11.52
CA GLU A 369 26.92 -4.35 12.36
C GLU A 369 26.32 -5.00 13.62
N THR A 370 25.47 -4.28 14.35
CA THR A 370 24.71 -4.82 15.49
C THR A 370 23.85 -6.03 15.11
N TYR A 371 23.19 -6.03 13.95
CA TYR A 371 22.44 -7.18 13.46
C TYR A 371 23.32 -8.41 13.20
N GLU A 372 24.52 -8.22 12.67
CA GLU A 372 25.48 -9.28 12.37
C GLU A 372 26.08 -9.88 13.64
N GLU A 373 26.32 -9.08 14.69
CA GLU A 373 26.74 -9.54 16.02
C GLU A 373 25.70 -10.42 16.72
N LEU A 374 24.41 -10.11 16.54
CA LEU A 374 23.30 -10.90 17.09
C LEU A 374 23.04 -12.18 16.29
N LEU A 375 23.53 -12.28 15.05
CA LEU A 375 23.21 -13.41 14.20
C LEU A 375 23.71 -14.76 14.74
N PRO A 376 24.95 -14.89 15.28
CA PRO A 376 25.42 -16.13 15.91
C PRO A 376 24.59 -16.56 17.12
N THR A 377 24.19 -15.63 17.99
CA THR A 377 23.38 -15.96 19.18
C THR A 377 21.99 -16.48 18.78
N TRP A 378 21.44 -15.95 17.69
CA TRP A 378 20.20 -16.45 17.11
C TRP A 378 20.33 -17.80 16.42
N ARG A 379 21.52 -18.18 15.93
CA ARG A 379 21.77 -19.51 15.36
C ARG A 379 21.92 -20.58 16.46
N GLY A 380 22.47 -20.23 17.62
CA GLY A 380 22.63 -21.15 18.76
C GLY A 380 21.34 -21.67 19.40
N THR A 381 20.17 -21.17 18.99
CA THR A 381 18.84 -21.68 19.39
C THR A 381 18.25 -22.68 18.38
N GLU A 382 19.03 -23.08 17.37
CA GLU A 382 18.69 -24.15 16.43
C GLU A 382 18.69 -25.49 17.17
N GLY A 383 17.51 -25.91 17.62
CA GLY A 383 17.33 -27.18 18.33
C GLY A 383 17.93 -28.36 17.58
N TYR A 384 18.55 -29.26 18.35
CA TYR A 384 19.02 -30.60 18.02
C TYR A 384 18.37 -31.20 16.74
N CYS A 385 18.96 -30.97 15.57
CA CYS A 385 18.76 -31.91 14.46
C CYS A 385 20.09 -32.34 13.83
N HIS A 386 20.15 -33.63 13.54
CA HIS A 386 21.25 -34.42 13.02
C HIS A 386 21.78 -34.05 11.63
N ASN A 387 21.36 -32.93 11.02
CA ASN A 387 21.87 -32.53 9.71
C ASN A 387 21.91 -31.00 9.54
N PRO A 388 23.05 -30.34 9.84
CA PRO A 388 23.19 -28.88 9.80
C PRO A 388 23.31 -28.32 8.37
N GLU A 389 23.53 -29.15 7.35
CA GLU A 389 23.83 -28.68 6.00
C GLU A 389 22.60 -28.09 5.28
N THR A 390 21.38 -28.47 5.68
CA THR A 390 20.13 -27.96 5.08
C THR A 390 19.00 -27.78 6.11
N LEU A 391 19.04 -26.68 6.86
CA LEU A 391 17.96 -26.33 7.78
C LEU A 391 16.78 -25.67 7.04
N TYR A 392 15.66 -26.39 6.97
CA TYR A 392 14.33 -25.85 6.72
C TYR A 392 13.88 -25.01 7.92
N GLN A 393 13.85 -23.70 7.73
CA GLN A 393 13.34 -22.77 8.74
C GLN A 393 11.80 -22.74 8.67
N CYS A 394 11.13 -23.00 9.80
CA CYS A 394 9.71 -22.72 9.90
C CYS A 394 9.46 -21.24 9.59
N PRO A 395 8.38 -20.84 8.90
CA PRO A 395 8.20 -19.42 8.57
C PRO A 395 8.18 -18.48 9.80
N CYS A 396 7.85 -18.99 10.99
CA CYS A 396 7.89 -18.29 12.29
C CYS A 396 9.31 -17.98 12.75
N LYS A 397 10.29 -18.71 12.21
CA LYS A 397 11.71 -18.62 12.56
C LYS A 397 11.98 -18.85 14.05
N THR A 398 11.05 -19.47 14.77
CA THR A 398 11.25 -19.95 16.14
C THR A 398 11.66 -21.42 16.16
N SER A 399 11.30 -22.20 15.14
CA SER A 399 11.75 -23.58 14.96
C SER A 399 12.50 -23.77 13.65
N TYR A 400 13.50 -24.65 13.68
CA TYR A 400 14.34 -25.04 12.57
C TYR A 400 14.32 -26.56 12.44
N TYR A 401 14.27 -27.04 11.21
CA TYR A 401 14.13 -28.45 10.91
C TYR A 401 15.16 -28.83 9.86
N CYS A 402 15.92 -29.88 10.07
CA CYS A 402 16.84 -30.44 9.06
C CYS A 402 16.12 -31.06 7.84
N SER A 403 14.81 -31.28 7.92
CA SER A 403 14.01 -31.82 6.82
C SER A 403 12.52 -31.48 6.99
N ILE A 404 11.73 -31.66 5.93
CA ILE A 404 10.28 -31.50 5.99
C ILE A 404 9.62 -32.57 6.88
N GLU A 405 10.25 -33.74 7.02
CA GLU A 405 9.81 -34.82 7.91
C GLU A 405 9.94 -34.40 9.38
N CYS A 406 11.08 -33.79 9.77
CA CYS A 406 11.25 -33.26 11.13
C CYS A 406 10.29 -32.10 11.41
N GLN A 407 10.02 -31.25 10.41
CA GLN A 407 8.97 -30.24 10.53
C GLN A 407 7.60 -30.87 10.79
N ARG A 408 7.23 -31.91 10.04
CA ARG A 408 5.94 -32.60 10.19
C ARG A 408 5.82 -33.33 11.52
N ALA A 409 6.90 -33.93 12.00
CA ALA A 409 6.92 -34.64 13.28
C ALA A 409 6.75 -33.68 14.46
N ASP A 410 7.44 -32.54 14.44
CA ASP A 410 7.28 -31.49 15.44
C ASP A 410 5.98 -30.68 15.24
N TRP A 411 5.32 -30.82 14.09
CA TRP A 411 4.22 -29.94 13.70
C TRP A 411 3.06 -29.93 14.68
N ASP A 412 2.66 -31.09 15.21
CA ASP A 412 1.52 -31.15 16.14
C ASP A 412 1.80 -30.44 17.46
N ILE A 413 3.07 -30.29 17.84
CA ILE A 413 3.51 -29.56 19.03
C ILE A 413 3.71 -28.09 18.67
N HIS A 414 4.47 -27.83 17.61
CA HIS A 414 4.83 -26.50 17.19
C HIS A 414 3.66 -25.68 16.66
N LYS A 415 2.65 -26.29 16.02
CA LYS A 415 1.55 -25.55 15.36
C LYS A 415 0.80 -24.62 16.30
N ASP A 416 0.71 -24.94 17.59
CA ASP A 416 0.00 -24.15 18.58
C ASP A 416 0.83 -22.93 19.02
N ASP A 417 2.17 -23.05 19.02
CA ASP A 417 3.14 -21.98 19.33
C ASP A 417 3.67 -21.25 18.08
N CYS A 418 3.41 -21.79 16.89
CA CYS A 418 3.88 -21.27 15.62
C CYS A 418 3.06 -20.03 15.22
N HIS A 419 3.56 -18.85 15.59
CA HIS A 419 2.96 -17.58 15.17
C HIS A 419 2.84 -17.42 13.64
N MET A 420 3.52 -18.27 12.84
CA MET A 420 3.37 -18.30 11.38
C MET A 420 2.46 -19.38 10.80
N TRP A 421 2.15 -20.46 11.52
CA TRP A 421 1.07 -21.37 11.11
C TRP A 421 -0.27 -20.68 11.25
N GLN A 422 -0.39 -19.89 12.31
CA GLN A 422 -1.45 -18.92 12.39
C GLN A 422 -1.35 -17.93 11.20
N TRP A 423 -0.16 -17.53 10.74
CA TRP A 423 0.05 -16.59 9.60
C TRP A 423 -0.37 -17.06 8.21
N TYR A 424 -0.29 -18.35 7.85
CA TYR A 424 -0.88 -18.83 6.58
C TYR A 424 -2.41 -18.80 6.63
N LYS A 425 -3.02 -19.15 7.78
CA LYS A 425 -4.43 -18.82 8.03
C LYS A 425 -4.65 -17.29 8.00
N PHE A 426 -3.67 -16.47 8.41
CA PHE A 426 -3.77 -14.99 8.46
C PHE A 426 -3.52 -14.21 7.17
N GLU A 427 -2.84 -14.77 6.17
CA GLU A 427 -2.77 -14.15 4.85
C GLU A 427 -4.12 -14.25 4.11
N GLU A 428 -5.02 -15.12 4.58
CA GLU A 428 -6.39 -15.28 4.09
C GLU A 428 -7.47 -14.75 5.06
N THR A 429 -7.27 -14.70 6.38
CA THR A 429 -8.29 -14.20 7.31
C THR A 429 -8.50 -12.69 7.22
N GLU A 430 -9.75 -12.26 7.32
CA GLU A 430 -10.22 -10.86 7.21
C GLU A 430 -10.11 -10.06 8.52
N HIS A 431 -9.55 -10.61 9.60
CA HIS A 431 -9.57 -9.95 10.91
C HIS A 431 -8.31 -9.09 11.16
N PRO A 432 -8.48 -7.83 11.63
CA PRO A 432 -7.38 -6.98 12.07
C PRO A 432 -6.69 -7.61 13.29
N ARG A 433 -5.35 -7.56 13.29
CA ARG A 433 -4.52 -8.19 14.32
C ARG A 433 -4.49 -7.32 15.59
N PRO A 434 -4.36 -7.91 16.79
CA PRO A 434 -3.88 -7.16 17.94
C PRO A 434 -2.43 -6.73 17.68
N SER A 435 -2.19 -5.42 17.74
CA SER A 435 -0.85 -4.80 17.72
C SER A 435 -0.18 -5.01 19.09
N PRO A 436 1.15 -5.26 19.19
CA PRO A 436 2.15 -5.57 18.16
C PRO A 436 2.68 -7.02 18.21
N MET A 437 3.18 -7.52 17.06
CA MET A 437 3.90 -8.81 16.96
C MET A 437 5.42 -8.62 16.86
N PHE A 438 6.05 -8.02 17.88
CA PHE A 438 7.49 -8.17 18.04
C PHE A 438 7.76 -9.62 18.47
N ASN A 439 8.59 -10.34 17.72
CA ASN A 439 9.14 -11.58 18.25
C ASN A 439 10.39 -11.30 19.09
N GLN A 440 10.81 -12.28 19.87
CA GLN A 440 11.97 -12.17 20.77
C GLN A 440 13.22 -11.58 20.09
N ARG A 441 13.49 -11.99 18.84
CA ARG A 441 14.64 -11.48 18.08
C ARG A 441 14.47 -10.03 17.64
N ASP A 442 13.23 -9.59 17.39
CA ASP A 442 12.96 -8.18 17.09
C ASP A 442 13.19 -7.32 18.36
N MET A 443 12.87 -7.85 19.55
CA MET A 443 13.14 -7.21 20.85
C MET A 443 14.64 -7.11 21.16
N GLU A 444 15.38 -8.22 20.99
CA GLU A 444 16.84 -8.27 21.20
C GLU A 444 17.57 -7.31 20.26
N TYR A 445 17.13 -7.24 19.00
CA TYR A 445 17.67 -6.28 18.03
C TYR A 445 17.42 -4.82 18.46
N ILE A 446 16.18 -4.47 18.81
CA ILE A 446 15.84 -3.11 19.28
C ILE A 446 16.64 -2.77 20.54
N GLN A 447 16.82 -3.74 21.43
CA GLN A 447 17.62 -3.57 22.63
C GLN A 447 19.07 -3.24 22.30
N ALA A 448 19.68 -4.02 21.40
CA ALA A 448 21.08 -3.84 21.05
C ALA A 448 21.33 -2.48 20.38
N ILE A 449 20.52 -2.08 19.39
CA ILE A 449 20.68 -0.76 18.74
C ILE A 449 20.41 0.40 19.71
N SER A 450 19.52 0.21 20.70
CA SER A 450 19.24 1.22 21.72
C SER A 450 20.40 1.34 22.71
N ARG A 451 21.02 0.22 23.07
CA ARG A 451 22.22 0.20 23.92
C ARG A 451 23.37 0.94 23.24
N GLU A 452 23.67 0.57 22.00
CA GLU A 452 24.74 1.21 21.22
C GLU A 452 24.56 2.73 21.10
N TYR A 453 23.31 3.18 20.88
CA TYR A 453 22.99 4.60 20.87
C TYR A 453 23.28 5.28 22.22
N ILE A 454 22.90 4.64 23.33
CA ILE A 454 23.10 5.19 24.68
C ILE A 454 24.57 5.21 25.07
N ASP A 455 25.31 4.16 24.72
CA ASP A 455 26.74 4.07 25.03
C ASP A 455 27.54 5.15 24.30
N ALA A 456 27.01 5.68 23.19
CA ALA A 456 27.56 6.83 22.47
C ALA A 456 27.10 8.20 23.01
N LEU A 457 26.25 8.25 24.04
CA LEU A 457 25.80 9.49 24.67
C LEU A 457 26.60 9.77 25.93
N ASP A 458 27.44 10.81 25.89
CA ASP A 458 28.20 11.28 27.05
C ASP A 458 27.30 11.96 28.12
N ASP A 459 26.09 12.38 27.76
CA ASP A 459 25.24 13.29 28.53
C ASP A 459 24.07 12.62 29.29
N VAL A 460 23.96 11.29 29.26
CA VAL A 460 22.81 10.58 29.85
C VAL A 460 22.74 10.79 31.36
N THR A 461 23.89 10.75 32.03
CA THR A 461 23.99 10.97 33.47
C THR A 461 23.61 12.41 33.82
N GLU A 462 24.13 13.39 33.09
CA GLU A 462 23.82 14.82 33.27
C GLU A 462 22.30 15.07 33.15
N LYS A 463 21.67 14.57 32.07
CA LYS A 463 20.22 14.68 31.87
C LYS A 463 19.40 13.93 32.91
N ALA A 464 19.93 12.84 33.46
CA ALA A 464 19.27 12.12 34.55
C ALA A 464 19.31 12.91 35.85
N GLU A 465 20.42 13.57 36.15
CA GLU A 465 20.57 14.45 37.31
C GLU A 465 19.74 15.72 37.18
N GLU A 466 19.56 16.27 35.97
CA GLU A 466 18.64 17.39 35.74
C GLU A 466 17.20 17.06 36.14
N VAL A 467 16.75 15.83 35.86
CA VAL A 467 15.37 15.38 36.14
C VAL A 467 15.19 14.90 37.58
N GLU A 468 16.19 14.22 38.14
CA GLU A 468 16.22 13.76 39.53
C GLU A 468 17.59 14.10 40.15
N PRO A 469 17.75 15.31 40.71
CA PRO A 469 19.00 15.72 41.35
C PRO A 469 19.42 14.73 42.43
N GLY A 470 20.67 14.26 42.38
CA GLY A 470 21.20 13.25 43.31
C GLY A 470 20.75 11.81 43.01
N LEU A 471 19.91 11.59 41.98
CA LEU A 471 19.51 10.27 41.48
C LEU A 471 18.95 9.34 42.57
N ASP A 472 18.22 9.92 43.52
CA ASP A 472 17.63 9.23 44.66
C ASP A 472 16.50 8.26 44.27
N ARG A 473 15.97 8.41 43.05
CA ARG A 473 14.92 7.56 42.47
C ARG A 473 15.36 6.96 41.15
N THR A 474 14.61 5.94 40.73
CA THR A 474 14.79 5.36 39.42
C THR A 474 14.34 6.38 38.38
N VAL A 475 15.17 6.62 37.39
CA VAL A 475 14.79 7.38 36.19
C VAL A 475 14.51 6.41 35.05
N ARG A 476 13.64 6.80 34.13
CA ARG A 476 13.38 6.06 32.89
C ARG A 476 14.00 6.81 31.74
N LEU A 477 14.93 6.18 31.05
CA LEU A 477 15.43 6.67 29.78
C LEU A 477 14.57 6.07 28.68
N ALA A 478 13.98 6.92 27.84
CA ALA A 478 13.18 6.52 26.70
C ALA A 478 13.93 6.89 25.41
N VAL A 479 14.46 5.90 24.70
CA VAL A 479 15.08 6.09 23.37
C VAL A 479 13.98 5.98 22.31
N SER A 480 13.68 7.08 21.63
CA SER A 480 12.69 7.13 20.56
C SER A 480 13.34 6.94 19.21
N TRP A 481 12.83 5.97 18.44
CA TRP A 481 13.22 5.69 17.07
C TRP A 481 12.22 6.24 16.04
N CYS A 482 11.33 7.14 16.47
CA CYS A 482 10.12 7.51 15.73
C CYS A 482 10.32 8.62 14.69
N HIS A 483 11.44 9.35 14.72
CA HIS A 483 11.61 10.61 13.96
C HIS A 483 12.85 10.63 13.05
N GLY A 484 13.31 9.47 12.59
CA GLY A 484 14.50 9.36 11.75
C GLY A 484 15.74 9.16 12.61
N GLU A 485 16.33 10.21 13.16
CA GLU A 485 17.43 10.03 14.13
C GLU A 485 16.88 9.56 15.48
N PRO A 486 17.56 8.62 16.17
CA PRO A 486 17.21 8.30 17.54
C PRO A 486 17.31 9.56 18.41
N SER A 487 16.27 9.80 19.20
CA SER A 487 16.27 10.81 20.26
C SER A 487 16.08 10.11 21.60
N HIS A 488 16.36 10.80 22.71
CA HIS A 488 16.07 10.25 24.03
C HIS A 488 15.43 11.29 24.95
N HIS A 489 14.64 10.79 25.90
CA HIS A 489 13.98 11.57 26.93
C HIS A 489 14.19 10.89 28.28
N VAL A 490 14.54 11.66 29.31
CA VAL A 490 14.59 11.17 30.68
C VAL A 490 13.30 11.52 31.39
N LEU A 491 12.66 10.52 31.98
CA LEU A 491 11.38 10.63 32.68
C LEU A 491 11.54 10.18 34.12
N LYS A 492 11.00 10.96 35.06
CA LYS A 492 10.96 10.58 36.47
C LYS A 492 10.04 9.37 36.68
N THR A 493 10.47 8.39 37.47
CA THR A 493 9.61 7.26 37.86
C THR A 493 9.18 7.36 39.33
N THR A 494 8.13 6.63 39.67
CA THR A 494 7.66 6.48 41.06
C THR A 494 8.39 5.36 41.81
N ILE A 495 9.30 4.63 41.15
CA ILE A 495 9.96 3.47 41.74
C ILE A 495 11.12 3.94 42.63
N PRO A 496 11.08 3.65 43.95
CA PRO A 496 12.07 4.11 44.91
C PRO A 496 13.30 3.20 44.92
N LYS A 497 13.98 3.03 43.78
CA LYS A 497 15.32 2.43 43.73
C LYS A 497 16.34 3.49 43.32
N ARG A 498 17.35 3.72 44.15
CA ARG A 498 18.43 4.68 43.89
C ARG A 498 19.24 4.31 42.66
N LYS A 499 19.71 5.32 41.92
CA LYS A 499 20.74 5.20 40.85
C LYS A 499 20.46 4.13 39.79
N THR A 500 19.19 3.94 39.48
CA THR A 500 18.72 2.94 38.54
C THR A 500 18.12 3.65 37.34
N VAL A 501 18.60 3.35 36.13
CA VAL A 501 17.97 3.81 34.88
C VAL A 501 17.25 2.64 34.21
N ILE A 502 15.93 2.74 34.05
CA ILE A 502 15.14 1.79 33.26
C ILE A 502 15.17 2.25 31.81
N LEU A 503 15.67 1.41 30.90
CA LEU A 503 15.59 1.70 29.49
C LEU A 503 14.25 1.27 28.89
N THR A 504 13.65 2.20 28.15
CA THR A 504 12.50 1.97 27.29
C THR A 504 12.85 2.40 25.87
N ALA A 505 12.47 1.62 24.87
CA ALA A 505 12.57 2.00 23.47
C ALA A 505 11.19 2.35 22.94
N ALA A 506 11.03 3.53 22.36
CA ALA A 506 9.81 3.94 21.70
C ALA A 506 9.97 3.73 20.19
N VAL A 507 9.12 2.89 19.60
CA VAL A 507 9.17 2.54 18.18
C VAL A 507 7.78 2.73 17.55
N MET A 508 7.74 3.24 16.32
CA MET A 508 6.49 3.37 15.58
C MET A 508 6.06 2.04 14.97
N MET A 509 4.77 1.74 15.09
CA MET A 509 4.09 0.60 14.49
C MET A 509 2.83 1.09 13.77
N GLY A 510 2.96 1.38 12.47
CA GLY A 510 1.93 2.15 11.77
C GLY A 510 1.76 3.50 12.46
N GLN A 511 0.55 3.80 12.94
CA GLN A 511 0.25 5.01 13.71
C GLN A 511 0.49 4.89 15.22
N GLU A 512 0.70 3.69 15.74
CA GLU A 512 0.82 3.47 17.18
C GLU A 512 2.27 3.63 17.63
N LEU A 513 2.46 4.46 18.67
CA LEU A 513 3.72 4.52 19.42
C LEU A 513 3.77 3.35 20.40
N VAL A 514 4.67 2.41 20.17
CA VAL A 514 4.87 1.26 21.07
C VAL A 514 6.06 1.53 21.97
N LEU A 515 5.80 1.56 23.29
CA LEU A 515 6.84 1.60 24.31
C LEU A 515 7.25 0.18 24.68
N VAL A 516 8.47 -0.17 24.30
CA VAL A 516 9.08 -1.46 24.57
C VAL A 516 9.97 -1.31 25.81
N THR A 517 9.57 -1.89 26.93
CA THR A 517 10.44 -1.96 28.11
C THR A 517 11.50 -3.02 27.86
N LEU A 518 12.78 -2.65 27.99
CA LEU A 518 13.90 -3.54 27.70
C LEU A 518 14.36 -4.21 29.00
N PRO A 519 13.96 -5.47 29.26
CA PRO A 519 14.00 -6.07 30.60
C PRO A 519 15.41 -6.28 31.16
N THR A 520 16.42 -6.38 30.29
CA THR A 520 17.82 -6.68 30.68
C THR A 520 18.74 -5.47 30.64
N LEU A 521 18.20 -4.25 30.57
CA LEU A 521 18.99 -3.03 30.53
C LEU A 521 18.63 -2.10 31.69
N THR A 522 19.31 -2.34 32.81
CA THR A 522 19.35 -1.45 33.96
C THR A 522 20.74 -0.83 34.01
N ILE A 523 20.86 0.47 33.73
CA ILE A 523 22.15 1.17 33.89
C ILE A 523 22.25 1.56 35.36
N ARG A 524 23.30 1.06 36.03
CA ARG A 524 23.68 1.54 37.35
C ARG A 524 24.61 2.73 37.15
N LEU A 525 24.21 3.90 37.62
CA LEU A 525 25.04 5.09 37.58
C LEU A 525 26.13 4.93 38.64
N ARG A 526 27.40 5.04 38.23
CA ARG A 526 28.56 4.87 39.14
C ARG A 526 28.59 6.02 40.15
N ASP A 527 28.97 5.70 41.38
CA ASP A 527 29.33 6.72 42.36
C ASP A 527 30.75 7.19 42.08
N GLU A 528 30.91 8.45 41.64
CA GLU A 528 32.25 9.06 41.50
C GLU A 528 32.96 9.28 42.87
N GLY A 529 32.32 8.89 43.98
CA GLY A 529 32.82 9.13 45.34
C GLY A 529 32.82 7.91 46.26
N ASP A 530 32.54 6.69 45.79
CA ASP A 530 32.66 5.48 46.61
C ASP A 530 33.99 4.74 46.30
N PRO A 531 35.07 4.98 47.06
CA PRO A 531 36.34 4.30 46.85
C PRO A 531 36.28 2.78 47.10
N SER A 532 35.16 2.23 47.57
CA SER A 532 35.01 0.79 47.82
C SER A 532 34.66 -0.05 46.59
N ASP A 533 34.27 0.55 45.45
CA ASP A 533 33.84 -0.17 44.25
C ASP A 533 34.95 -0.42 43.20
N SER A 534 36.23 -0.15 43.54
CA SER A 534 37.37 -0.30 42.61
C SER A 534 37.84 -1.74 42.37
N GLU A 535 37.24 -2.76 42.98
CA GLU A 535 37.68 -4.17 42.87
C GLU A 535 36.87 -5.06 41.91
N ALA A 536 35.83 -4.57 41.24
CA ALA A 536 34.83 -5.45 40.59
C ALA A 536 34.99 -5.73 39.06
N TRP A 537 36.19 -5.59 38.47
CA TRP A 537 36.42 -5.95 37.04
C TRP A 537 37.61 -6.90 36.79
N SER A 538 38.04 -7.69 37.78
CA SER A 538 39.08 -8.73 37.61
C SER A 538 38.56 -10.14 37.34
N ASP A 539 37.27 -10.34 37.03
CA ASP A 539 36.74 -11.64 36.55
C ASP A 539 36.97 -11.82 35.03
N ALA A 540 38.21 -11.57 34.59
CA ALA A 540 38.71 -11.99 33.29
C ALA A 540 39.75 -13.10 33.51
N MET A 541 39.42 -14.29 33.00
CA MET A 541 40.32 -15.42 32.76
C MET A 541 40.95 -16.08 34.00
N TRP A 542 40.23 -17.05 34.54
CA TRP A 542 40.87 -18.26 35.04
C TRP A 542 41.36 -19.07 33.82
N TYR A 543 42.63 -18.89 33.43
CA TYR A 543 43.35 -19.97 32.77
C TYR A 543 43.69 -20.97 33.86
N GLU A 544 43.08 -22.15 33.80
CA GLU A 544 43.57 -23.33 34.49
C GLU A 544 44.94 -23.65 33.89
N ASP A 545 45.97 -23.35 34.69
CA ASP A 545 47.34 -23.78 34.53
C ASP A 545 47.41 -25.24 35.00
N ASP A 546 47.03 -26.16 34.12
CA ASP A 546 47.24 -27.60 34.33
C ASP A 546 48.66 -27.94 33.91
N GLY A 547 49.59 -27.75 34.85
CA GLY A 547 50.88 -28.41 34.82
C GLY A 547 50.73 -29.87 35.22
N GLU A 548 50.90 -30.78 34.25
CA GLU A 548 51.41 -32.13 34.49
C GLU A 548 52.67 -32.34 33.63
N ASP A 549 53.80 -32.25 34.32
CA ASP A 549 55.02 -32.97 33.97
C ASP A 549 54.71 -34.48 34.04
N ASP A 550 55.10 -35.25 33.01
CA ASP A 550 55.95 -36.43 33.18
C ASP A 550 56.26 -37.11 31.83
N ASP A 551 57.57 -37.22 31.60
CA ASP A 551 58.35 -38.36 31.12
C ASP A 551 58.28 -38.91 29.68
N GLU A 552 59.49 -38.85 29.10
CA GLU A 552 60.25 -39.94 28.44
C GLU A 552 59.66 -40.67 27.22
N GLY A 553 60.33 -40.53 26.08
CA GLY A 553 60.07 -41.41 24.93
C GLY A 553 60.95 -41.16 23.71
N MET A 554 62.16 -41.72 23.75
CA MET A 554 63.16 -41.82 22.69
C MET A 554 62.70 -41.98 21.22
N SER A 555 63.59 -41.46 20.36
CA SER A 555 64.08 -42.03 19.08
C SER A 555 63.22 -41.93 17.82
N GLY A 556 63.89 -41.55 16.72
CA GLY A 556 63.42 -41.83 15.37
C GLY A 556 63.93 -40.86 14.31
N GLU A 557 65.13 -41.14 13.77
CA GLU A 557 65.64 -40.61 12.51
C GLU A 557 64.76 -41.01 11.30
N ASP A 558 65.02 -40.31 10.19
CA ASP A 558 64.78 -40.63 8.77
C ASP A 558 63.44 -40.29 8.12
N GLY A 559 63.55 -39.50 7.03
CA GLY A 559 62.50 -39.20 6.03
C GLY A 559 62.74 -37.91 5.27
#